data_AF-A0A522GPN9-F1
#
_entry.id   AF-A0A522GPN9-F1
#
_cell.length_a   1.000
_cell.length_b   1.000
_cell.length_c   1.000
_cell.angle_alpha   90.00
_cell.angle_beta   90.00
_cell.angle_gamma   90.00
#
_symmetry.space_group_name_H-M   'P 1'
#
loop_
_entity.id
_entity.type
_entity.pdbx_description
1 polymer ?
#
loop_
_entity_poly.entity_id
_entity_poly.type
_entity_poly.pdbx_seq_one_letter_code
_entity_poly.pdbx_strand_id
1 'polypeptide(L)'
;TISGLILAPIAIAMTDFSSPINWGFRGPVLAGMVQLLNAIGALTWVYAFRYGKAIVVVPMTGLAPVITVAISLVVYGVVPGGILLTGLIIAVAAIVLLSE
;
A
#
# COMPACT_ATOMS: atom_id res chain seq x y z
N THR A 1 -12.84 -4.42 -10.28
CA THR A 1 -12.22 -4.16 -11.60
C THR A 1 -13.25 -3.80 -12.65
N ILE A 2 -14.32 -4.58 -12.85
CA ILE A 2 -15.40 -4.26 -13.81
C ILE A 2 -16.18 -3.00 -13.42
N SER A 3 -16.56 -2.88 -12.14
CA SER A 3 -17.26 -1.71 -11.62
C SER A 3 -16.45 -0.42 -11.75
N GLY A 4 -15.13 -0.50 -11.54
CA GLY A 4 -14.21 0.65 -11.69
C GLY A 4 -14.03 1.07 -13.15
N LEU A 5 -14.06 0.13 -14.09
CA LEU A 5 -13.98 0.43 -15.53
C LEU A 5 -15.27 1.10 -16.03
N ILE A 6 -16.43 0.69 -15.50
CA ILE A 6 -17.74 1.28 -15.81
C ILE A 6 -17.90 2.66 -15.16
N LEU A 7 -17.34 2.86 -13.97
CA LEU A 7 -17.36 4.14 -13.27
C LEU A 7 -16.29 5.13 -13.76
N ALA A 8 -15.24 4.67 -14.45
CA ALA A 8 -14.21 5.53 -15.03
C ALA A 8 -14.78 6.63 -15.97
N PRO A 9 -15.68 6.35 -16.93
CA PRO A 9 -16.29 7.40 -17.77
C PRO A 9 -17.18 8.35 -16.97
N ILE A 10 -17.85 7.86 -15.92
CA ILE A 10 -18.68 8.67 -15.02
C ILE A 10 -17.80 9.61 -14.19
N ALA A 11 -16.65 9.14 -13.70
CA ALA A 11 -15.68 9.95 -12.98
C ALA A 11 -15.06 11.03 -13.87
N ILE A 12 -14.78 10.73 -15.14
CA ILE A 12 -14.31 11.72 -16.12
C ILE A 12 -15.39 12.77 -16.39
N ALA A 13 -16.66 12.36 -16.48
CA ALA A 13 -17.78 13.29 -16.68
C ALA A 13 -18.06 14.19 -15.47
N MET A 14 -17.69 13.76 -14.25
CA MET A 14 -17.80 14.55 -13.01
C MET A 14 -16.56 15.39 -12.70
N THR A 15 -15.48 15.27 -13.48
CA THR A 15 -14.26 16.03 -13.24
C THR A 15 -14.36 17.40 -13.90
N ASP A 16 -14.49 18.46 -13.10
CA ASP A 16 -14.19 19.81 -13.56
C ASP A 16 -12.70 19.88 -13.91
N PHE A 17 -12.38 20.14 -15.18
CA PHE A 17 -11.02 20.25 -15.75
C PHE A 17 -10.19 21.43 -15.19
N SER A 18 -10.59 21.99 -14.05
CA SER A 18 -9.95 23.11 -13.38
C SER A 18 -8.63 22.74 -12.68
N SER A 19 -8.37 21.44 -12.48
CA SER A 19 -7.07 20.92 -12.02
C SER A 19 -6.40 20.09 -13.12
N PRO A 20 -5.06 20.14 -13.25
CA PRO A 20 -4.34 19.38 -14.27
C PRO A 20 -4.50 17.87 -14.00
N ILE A 21 -5.40 17.24 -14.73
CA ILE A 21 -5.54 15.79 -14.70
C ILE A 21 -4.29 15.21 -15.37
N ASN A 22 -3.57 14.35 -14.64
CA ASN A 22 -2.32 13.78 -15.07
C ASN A 22 -2.54 12.66 -16.12
N TRP A 23 -3.11 13.01 -17.28
CA TRP A 23 -3.40 12.10 -18.41
C TRP A 23 -2.14 11.51 -19.07
N GLY A 24 -0.95 12.00 -18.72
CA GLY A 24 0.32 11.49 -19.23
C GLY A 24 0.72 10.13 -18.66
N PHE A 25 1.91 9.66 -19.04
CA PHE A 25 2.49 8.39 -18.59
C PHE A 25 2.61 8.26 -17.05
N ARG A 26 2.53 9.38 -16.33
CA ARG A 26 2.56 9.44 -14.86
C ARG A 26 1.21 9.15 -14.19
N GLY A 27 0.10 9.13 -14.92
CA GLY A 27 -1.22 8.81 -14.36
C GLY A 27 -1.62 7.36 -14.58
N PRO A 28 -2.23 7.00 -15.73
CA PRO A 28 -2.82 5.68 -15.91
C PRO A 28 -1.79 4.54 -15.90
N VAL A 29 -0.62 4.76 -16.50
CA VAL A 29 0.43 3.73 -16.59
C VAL A 29 1.05 3.45 -15.22
N LEU A 30 1.34 4.50 -14.44
CA LEU A 30 1.85 4.36 -13.07
C LEU A 30 0.81 3.68 -12.17
N ALA A 31 -0.47 4.04 -12.30
CA ALA A 31 -1.56 3.39 -11.58
C ALA A 31 -1.69 1.90 -11.97
N GLY A 32 -1.49 1.57 -13.24
CA GLY A 32 -1.43 0.19 -13.73
C GLY A 32 -0.28 -0.60 -13.10
N MET A 33 0.92 -0.01 -13.02
CA MET A 33 2.08 -0.63 -12.39
C MET A 33 1.87 -0.86 -10.88
N VAL A 34 1.27 0.10 -10.19
CA VAL A 34 0.90 -0.05 -8.76
C VAL A 34 -0.12 -1.16 -8.58
N GLN A 35 -1.14 -1.25 -9.45
CA GLN A 35 -2.13 -2.33 -9.39
C GLN A 35 -1.52 -3.69 -9.72
N LEU A 36 -0.55 -3.77 -10.63
CA LEU A 36 0.17 -5.00 -10.92
C LEU A 36 0.98 -5.46 -9.70
N LEU A 37 1.69 -4.54 -9.03
CA LEU A 37 2.43 -4.85 -7.81
C LEU A 37 1.50 -5.29 -6.68
N ASN A 38 0.33 -4.65 -6.54
CA ASN A 38 -0.70 -5.05 -5.60
C ASN A 38 -1.23 -6.47 -5.90
N ALA A 39 -1.45 -6.80 -7.17
CA ALA A 39 -1.89 -8.15 -7.57
C ALA A 39 -0.85 -9.22 -7.24
N ILE A 40 0.45 -8.93 -7.46
CA ILE A 40 1.54 -9.82 -7.04
C ILE A 40 1.51 -10.02 -5.52
N GLY A 41 1.40 -8.94 -4.75
CA GLY A 41 1.29 -9.01 -3.29
C GLY A 41 0.11 -9.86 -2.81
N ALA A 42 -1.05 -9.73 -3.45
CA ALA A 42 -2.23 -10.52 -3.14
C ALA A 42 -2.04 -12.02 -3.47
N LEU A 43 -1.41 -12.35 -4.60
CA LEU A 43 -1.11 -13.74 -4.97
C LEU A 43 -0.10 -14.38 -4.02
N THR A 44 0.96 -13.65 -3.64
CA THR A 44 1.94 -14.11 -2.64
C THR A 44 1.29 -14.30 -1.28
N TRP A 45 0.35 -13.44 -0.90
CA TRP A 45 -0.44 -13.60 0.32
C TRP A 45 -1.23 -14.91 0.32
N VAL A 46 -1.97 -15.21 -0.75
CA VAL A 46 -2.71 -16.48 -0.90
C VAL A 46 -1.77 -17.70 -0.85
N TYR A 47 -0.59 -17.60 -1.47
CA TYR A 47 0.43 -18.63 -1.38
C TYR A 47 0.94 -18.81 0.07
N ALA A 48 1.16 -17.72 0.81
CA ALA A 48 1.57 -17.78 2.20
C ALA A 48 0.53 -18.48 3.09
N PHE A 49 -0.77 -18.25 2.87
CA PHE A 49 -1.83 -19.00 3.57
C PHE A 49 -1.88 -20.48 3.21
N ARG A 50 -1.45 -20.85 1.99
CA ARG A 50 -1.45 -22.25 1.56
C ARG A 50 -0.38 -23.09 2.27
N TYR A 51 0.77 -22.51 2.59
CA TYR A 51 1.90 -23.22 3.20
C TYR A 51 2.15 -22.88 4.67
N GLY A 52 1.62 -21.76 5.17
CA GLY A 52 1.76 -21.30 6.55
C GLY A 52 0.48 -21.45 7.36
N LYS A 53 0.62 -21.55 8.69
CA LYS A 53 -0.54 -21.45 9.59
C LYS A 53 -1.09 -20.02 9.52
N ALA A 54 -2.39 -19.88 9.31
CA ALA A 54 -3.08 -18.58 9.26
C ALA A 54 -2.74 -17.67 10.46
N ILE A 55 -2.59 -18.26 11.64
CA ILE A 55 -2.24 -17.56 12.88
C ILE A 55 -0.89 -16.82 12.84
N VAL A 56 0.05 -17.24 11.97
CA VAL A 56 1.36 -16.57 11.82
C VAL A 56 1.33 -15.59 10.66
N VAL A 57 0.60 -15.90 9.58
CA VAL A 57 0.58 -15.08 8.35
C VAL A 57 -0.23 -13.79 8.55
N VAL A 58 -1.35 -13.85 9.26
CA VAL A 58 -2.21 -12.68 9.54
C VAL A 58 -1.45 -11.56 10.26
N PRO A 59 -0.77 -11.80 11.40
CA PRO A 59 -0.07 -10.72 12.07
C PRO A 59 1.13 -10.18 11.29
N MET A 60 1.79 -11.01 10.46
CA MET A 60 2.84 -10.55 9.57
C MET A 60 2.34 -9.52 8.55
N THR A 61 1.07 -9.58 8.14
CA THR A 61 0.48 -8.55 7.27
C THR A 61 0.14 -7.25 7.99
N GLY A 62 -0.10 -7.30 9.31
CA GLY A 62 -0.25 -6.11 10.15
C GLY A 62 1.00 -5.23 10.18
N LEU A 63 2.17 -5.79 9.84
CA LEU A 63 3.44 -5.07 9.74
C LEU A 63 3.63 -4.31 8.42
N ALA A 64 2.68 -4.35 7.48
CA ALA A 64 2.74 -3.63 6.22
C ALA A 64 3.09 -2.12 6.36
N PRO A 65 2.57 -1.36 7.35
CA PRO A 65 2.94 0.04 7.56
C PRO A 65 4.43 0.20 7.89
N VAL A 66 4.98 -0.70 8.70
CA VAL A 66 6.39 -0.68 9.13
C VAL A 66 7.31 -0.90 7.93
N ILE A 67 6.98 -1.88 7.09
CA ILE A 67 7.71 -2.16 5.85
C ILE A 67 7.65 -0.97 4.90
N THR A 68 6.47 -0.33 4.77
CA THR A 68 6.29 0.86 3.92
C THR A 68 7.14 2.03 4.40
N VAL A 69 7.21 2.26 5.72
CA VAL A 69 8.08 3.29 6.31
C VAL A 69 9.54 2.95 6.06
N ALA A 70 9.96 1.71 6.31
CA ALA A 70 11.35 1.28 6.08
C ALA A 70 11.77 1.49 4.62
N ILE A 71 10.95 1.09 3.65
CA ILE A 71 11.19 1.32 2.21
C ILE A 71 11.29 2.83 1.93
N SER A 72 10.41 3.65 2.52
CA SER A 72 10.44 5.10 2.33
C SER A 72 11.75 5.71 2.84
N LEU A 73 12.25 5.27 3.99
CA LEU A 73 13.53 5.75 4.52
C LEU A 73 14.72 5.33 3.64
N VAL A 74 14.70 4.10 3.13
CA VAL A 74 15.74 3.60 2.20
C VAL A 74 15.74 4.39 0.89
N VAL A 75 14.56 4.67 0.32
CA VAL A 75 14.42 5.38 -0.96
C VAL A 75 14.74 6.87 -0.83
N TYR A 76 14.26 7.54 0.23
CA TYR A 76 14.47 8.98 0.42
C TYR A 76 15.80 9.32 1.08
N GLY A 77 16.50 8.36 1.72
CA GLY A 77 17.82 8.56 2.31
C GLY A 77 17.88 9.58 3.46
N VAL A 78 16.74 10.05 3.95
CA VAL A 78 16.64 11.01 5.05
C VAL A 78 16.41 10.28 6.37
N VAL A 79 17.21 10.65 7.38
CA VAL A 79 16.99 10.20 8.75
C VAL A 79 15.73 10.89 9.28
N PRO A 80 14.68 10.13 9.64
CA PRO A 80 13.45 10.73 10.13
C PRO A 80 13.70 11.38 11.50
N GLY A 81 13.08 12.54 11.75
CA GLY A 81 13.18 13.23 13.03
C GLY A 81 12.67 12.38 14.20
N GLY A 82 13.07 12.72 15.44
CA GLY A 82 12.82 11.89 16.63
C GLY A 82 11.36 11.47 16.86
N ILE A 83 10.38 12.32 16.49
CA ILE A 83 8.93 12.01 16.60
C ILE A 83 8.51 10.84 15.70
N LEU A 84 9.02 10.76 14.48
CA LEU A 84 8.67 9.67 13.55
C LEU A 84 9.24 8.33 14.04
N LEU A 85 10.42 8.38 14.65
CA LEU A 85 11.09 7.23 15.25
C LEU A 85 10.32 6.70 16.47
N THR A 86 9.89 7.57 17.38
CA THR A 86 9.06 7.16 18.52
C THR A 86 7.69 6.66 18.08
N GLY A 87 7.06 7.31 17.10
CA GLY A 87 5.81 6.84 16.48
C GLY A 87 5.95 5.45 15.84
N LEU A 88 7.06 5.18 15.17
CA LEU A 88 7.34 3.87 14.58
C LEU A 88 7.48 2.78 15.64
N ILE A 89 8.21 3.06 16.73
CA ILE A 89 8.38 2.10 17.84
C ILE A 89 7.02 1.79 18.50
N ILE A 90 6.20 2.81 18.76
CA ILE A 90 4.87 2.64 19.35
C ILE A 90 3.95 1.84 18.41
N ALA A 91 3.99 2.11 17.10
CA ALA A 91 3.21 1.37 16.12
C ALA A 91 3.60 -0.11 16.05
N VAL A 92 4.91 -0.42 16.05
CA VAL A 92 5.40 -1.79 16.10
C VAL A 92 4.92 -2.50 17.37
N ALA A 93 5.02 -1.85 18.53
CA ALA A 93 4.54 -2.41 19.79
C ALA A 93 3.02 -2.69 19.76
N ALA A 94 2.22 -1.77 19.23
CA ALA A 94 0.77 -1.95 19.10
C ALA A 94 0.40 -3.12 18.17
N ILE A 95 1.13 -3.30 17.06
CA ILE A 95 0.88 -4.41 16.13
C ILE A 95 1.22 -5.77 16.78
N VAL A 96 2.30 -5.85 17.55
CA VAL A 96 2.64 -7.07 18.30
C VAL A 96 1.58 -7.38 19.35
N LEU A 97 1.09 -6.37 20.07
CA LEU A 97 -0.01 -6.52 21.03
C LEU A 97 -1.34 -6.96 20.39
N LEU A 98 -1.61 -6.55 19.14
CA LEU A 98 -2.80 -6.98 18.38
C LEU A 98 -2.65 -8.41 17.82
N SER A 99 -1.41 -8.88 17.68
CA SER A 99 -1.06 -10.19 17.12
C SER A 99 -1.17 -11.35 18.13
N GLU A 100 -1.19 -11.04 19.42
CA GLU A 100 -1.37 -12.00 20.52
C GLU A 100 -2.85 -12.09 20.90
#